data_AF-A0AAV0NAD3-F1
#
_entry.id   AF-A0AAV0NAD3-F1
#
_cell.length_a   1.000
_cell.length_b   1.000
_cell.length_c   1.000
_cell.angle_alpha   90.00
_cell.angle_beta   90.00
_cell.angle_gamma   90.00
#
_symmetry.space_group_name_H-M   'P 1'
#
loop_
_entity.id
_entity.type
_entity.pdbx_description
1 polymer ?
#
loop_
_entity_poly.entity_id
_entity_poly.type
_entity_poly.pdbx_seq_one_letter_code
_entity_poly.pdbx_strand_id
1 'polypeptide(L)'
;MHAYLQLVGKRLLTYNIVTLRLLCATSYHSVALAKFKDEKGYFNEDVSGDVKGLLSLYEAAYYRVNEEQVLDEALVFARTHLEPITQLDDSPWASQVRHSLKWPILKGLPIRESRHFMSIYQQEESHNEAILKLGKLDFNLVQKLHQHELNILTKWWMDLDTPTTLPFARDRVIECYMWPLGGFMRPDYTTGRIFVTKITALVSTLDDIFDVHGTIDELESITKVMERWEITDEDVLPSYFKFWFKTLLDVFAEIEAHVSKEGRSLCMEYAMEAVINIEINCLNNSSVLNILTYDAINSVAN
;
A
#
# COMPACT_ATOMS: atom_id res chain seq x y z
N MET A 1 18.70 -1.12 -10.12
CA MET A 1 18.34 0.27 -9.73
C MET A 1 19.43 1.28 -10.10
N HIS A 2 20.71 1.04 -9.78
CA HIS A 2 21.83 1.92 -10.17
C HIS A 2 22.05 2.00 -11.71
N ALA A 3 21.78 0.92 -12.45
CA ALA A 3 21.85 0.90 -13.93
C ALA A 3 20.65 1.59 -14.62
N TYR A 4 19.51 1.74 -13.95
CA TYR A 4 18.31 2.42 -14.50
C TYR A 4 18.48 3.95 -14.49
N LEU A 5 19.35 4.46 -13.62
CA LEU A 5 19.65 5.88 -13.47
C LEU A 5 20.73 6.38 -14.45
N GLN A 6 21.50 5.50 -15.10
CA GLN A 6 22.60 5.90 -15.99
C GLN A 6 22.20 6.17 -17.45
N LEU A 7 20.97 5.88 -17.86
CA LEU A 7 20.54 5.98 -19.27
C LEU A 7 19.87 7.32 -19.67
N VAL A 8 19.71 8.26 -18.75
CA VAL A 8 18.98 9.51 -19.00
C VAL A 8 19.94 10.62 -19.44
N GLY A 9 20.38 10.58 -20.70
CA GLY A 9 21.29 11.55 -21.28
C GLY A 9 20.95 11.96 -22.71
N LYS A 10 20.54 13.24 -22.85
CA LYS A 10 20.57 14.14 -24.03
C LYS A 10 19.31 14.29 -24.93
N ARG A 11 18.69 15.48 -24.71
CA ARG A 11 18.08 16.47 -25.64
C ARG A 11 16.63 16.32 -26.12
N LEU A 12 15.98 17.51 -26.09
CA LEU A 12 14.72 17.99 -26.70
C LEU A 12 13.41 17.54 -26.05
N LEU A 13 12.92 18.34 -25.09
CA LEU A 13 11.56 18.36 -24.48
C LEU A 13 11.03 17.05 -23.86
N THR A 14 11.64 15.90 -24.15
CA THR A 14 11.67 14.71 -23.32
C THR A 14 12.59 14.96 -22.13
N TYR A 15 12.19 15.90 -21.26
CA TYR A 15 12.50 15.71 -19.85
C TYR A 15 11.79 14.42 -19.46
N ASN A 16 12.54 13.31 -19.46
CA ASN A 16 12.03 11.99 -19.14
C ASN A 16 11.09 12.09 -17.94
N ILE A 17 9.99 11.34 -17.95
CA ILE A 17 9.11 11.10 -16.79
C ILE A 17 9.95 10.96 -15.51
N VAL A 18 11.11 10.32 -15.61
CA VAL A 18 12.12 10.16 -14.56
C VAL A 18 12.74 11.50 -14.10
N THR A 19 13.15 12.39 -15.01
CA THR A 19 13.74 13.69 -14.66
C THR A 19 12.72 14.64 -14.04
N LEU A 20 11.49 14.71 -14.56
CA LEU A 20 10.43 15.52 -13.96
C LEU A 20 10.00 14.96 -12.59
N ARG A 21 9.92 13.63 -12.43
CA ARG A 21 9.73 12.98 -11.12
C ARG A 21 10.86 13.27 -10.14
N LEU A 22 12.11 13.15 -10.58
CA LEU A 22 13.28 13.43 -9.75
C LEU A 22 13.33 14.91 -9.34
N LEU A 23 13.00 15.84 -10.24
CA LEU A 23 12.99 17.27 -9.95
C LEU A 23 11.83 17.68 -9.02
N CYS A 24 10.66 17.06 -9.15
CA CYS A 24 9.55 17.28 -8.21
C CYS A 24 9.81 16.66 -6.84
N ALA A 25 10.59 15.58 -6.76
CA ALA A 25 11.07 15.05 -5.48
C ALA A 25 12.15 15.93 -4.81
N THR A 26 12.76 16.87 -5.53
CA THR A 26 13.84 17.73 -5.05
C THR A 26 13.47 19.20 -5.21
N SER A 27 12.48 19.76 -4.51
CA SER A 27 12.18 21.22 -4.28
C SER A 27 12.48 22.31 -5.36
N TYR A 28 12.77 21.94 -6.61
CA TYR A 28 13.27 22.76 -7.72
C TYR A 28 12.30 22.74 -8.90
N HIS A 29 11.10 22.18 -8.72
CA HIS A 29 10.08 22.05 -9.77
C HIS A 29 9.54 23.40 -10.22
N SER A 30 9.44 24.40 -9.34
CA SER A 30 8.94 25.74 -9.68
C SER A 30 9.81 26.41 -10.74
N VAL A 31 11.13 26.31 -10.59
CA VAL A 31 12.12 26.81 -11.55
C VAL A 31 12.06 26.02 -12.86
N ALA A 32 11.90 24.70 -12.77
CA ALA A 32 11.81 23.84 -13.95
C ALA A 32 10.51 24.04 -14.76
N LEU A 33 9.40 24.40 -14.10
CA LEU A 33 8.09 24.59 -14.73
C LEU A 33 7.86 26.02 -15.24
N ALA A 34 8.58 27.01 -14.70
CA ALA A 34 8.46 28.40 -15.12
C ALA A 34 8.65 28.62 -16.63
N LYS A 35 9.53 27.83 -17.27
CA LYS A 35 9.78 27.91 -18.73
C LYS A 35 8.60 27.46 -19.61
N PHE A 36 7.62 26.78 -19.02
CA PHE A 36 6.41 26.34 -19.72
C PHE A 36 5.22 27.26 -19.48
N LYS A 37 5.45 28.36 -18.74
CA LYS A 37 4.44 29.37 -18.45
C LYS A 37 4.64 30.59 -19.35
N ASP A 38 3.53 31.25 -19.66
CA ASP A 38 3.50 32.53 -20.36
C ASP A 38 3.85 33.69 -19.42
N GLU A 39 3.92 34.92 -19.95
CA GLU A 39 4.20 36.13 -19.18
C GLU A 39 3.12 36.42 -18.10
N LYS A 40 1.93 35.84 -18.23
CA LYS A 40 0.82 35.96 -17.27
C LYS A 40 0.86 34.88 -16.19
N GLY A 41 1.78 33.91 -16.29
CA GLY A 41 1.97 32.83 -15.33
C GLY A 41 1.11 31.59 -15.57
N TYR A 42 0.42 31.49 -16.71
CA TYR A 42 -0.36 30.32 -17.11
C TYR A 42 0.47 29.35 -17.96
N PHE A 43 0.17 28.06 -17.91
CA PHE A 43 0.81 27.09 -18.81
C PHE A 43 0.47 27.43 -20.26
N ASN A 44 1.50 27.45 -21.12
CA ASN A 44 1.34 27.80 -22.52
C ASN A 44 0.52 26.73 -23.26
N GLU A 45 -0.52 27.13 -23.99
CA GLU A 45 -1.31 26.24 -24.84
C GLU A 45 -0.47 25.53 -25.91
N ASP A 46 0.68 26.08 -26.30
CA ASP A 46 1.59 25.43 -27.26
C ASP A 46 2.12 24.08 -26.77
N VAL A 47 2.15 23.81 -25.46
CA VAL A 47 2.53 22.49 -24.92
C VAL A 47 1.38 21.48 -24.91
N SER A 48 0.15 21.89 -25.24
CA SER A 48 -1.02 20.99 -25.27
C SER A 48 -0.95 19.90 -26.34
N GLY A 49 -0.16 20.11 -27.40
CA GLY A 49 0.04 19.13 -28.47
C GLY A 49 0.98 17.97 -28.12
N ASP A 50 1.80 18.09 -27.07
CA ASP A 50 2.73 17.04 -26.64
C ASP A 50 2.07 16.12 -25.60
N VAL A 51 1.36 15.10 -26.08
CA VAL A 51 0.67 14.11 -25.23
C VAL A 51 1.61 13.43 -24.23
N LYS A 52 2.85 13.13 -24.63
CA LYS A 52 3.83 12.47 -23.76
C LYS A 52 4.33 13.43 -22.68
N GLY A 53 4.58 14.68 -23.05
CA GLY A 53 4.92 15.77 -22.13
C GLY A 53 3.80 16.02 -21.10
N LEU A 54 2.55 16.11 -21.55
CA LEU A 54 1.38 16.28 -20.69
C LEU A 54 1.20 15.10 -19.73
N LEU A 55 1.33 13.87 -20.20
CA LEU A 55 1.25 12.69 -19.34
C LEU A 55 2.35 12.68 -18.28
N SER A 56 3.57 13.08 -18.68
CA SER A 56 4.70 13.20 -17.75
C SER A 56 4.46 14.27 -16.70
N LEU A 57 3.90 15.42 -17.10
CA LEU A 57 3.52 16.51 -16.21
C LEU A 57 2.42 16.09 -15.24
N TYR A 58 1.39 15.40 -15.74
CA TYR A 58 0.28 14.86 -14.94
C TYR A 58 0.79 13.92 -13.85
N GLU A 59 1.65 12.95 -14.20
CA GLU A 59 2.24 12.01 -13.25
C GLU A 59 3.18 12.69 -12.25
N ALA A 60 3.94 13.69 -12.68
CA ALA A 60 4.84 14.45 -11.81
C ALA A 60 4.07 15.34 -10.82
N ALA A 61 2.95 15.94 -11.23
CA ALA A 61 2.11 16.79 -10.39
C ALA A 61 1.45 16.06 -9.20
N TYR A 62 1.46 14.73 -9.19
CA TYR A 62 1.05 13.95 -8.01
C TYR A 62 2.09 13.94 -6.87
N TYR A 63 3.33 14.33 -7.14
CA TYR A 63 4.38 14.45 -6.11
C TYR A 63 4.32 15.78 -5.33
N ARG A 64 3.33 16.63 -5.62
CA ARG A 64 3.18 17.93 -4.96
C ARG A 64 3.04 17.78 -3.44
N VAL A 65 3.63 18.72 -2.72
CA VAL A 65 3.39 18.92 -1.29
C VAL A 65 2.58 20.20 -1.06
N ASN A 66 2.22 20.47 0.20
CA ASN A 66 1.48 21.68 0.55
C ASN A 66 2.23 22.93 0.07
N GLU A 67 1.46 23.95 -0.32
CA GLU A 67 1.96 25.28 -0.75
C GLU A 67 2.64 25.29 -2.15
N GLU A 68 2.57 24.19 -2.90
CA GLU A 68 3.12 24.09 -4.26
C GLU A 68 2.07 24.33 -5.35
N GLN A 69 1.45 25.52 -5.36
CA GLN A 69 0.35 25.90 -6.26
C GLN A 69 0.65 25.63 -7.75
N VAL A 70 1.92 25.76 -8.17
CA VAL A 70 2.34 25.49 -9.55
C VAL A 70 2.05 24.05 -10.01
N LEU A 71 2.12 23.07 -9.11
CA LEU A 71 1.82 21.68 -9.42
C LEU A 71 0.32 21.37 -9.37
N ASP A 72 -0.46 22.10 -8.58
CA ASP A 72 -1.93 22.03 -8.66
C ASP A 72 -2.42 22.54 -10.03
N GLU A 73 -1.88 23.68 -10.48
CA GLU A 73 -2.16 24.23 -11.81
C GLU A 73 -1.71 23.26 -12.92
N ALA A 74 -0.53 22.65 -12.78
CA ALA A 74 -0.02 21.68 -13.73
C ALA A 74 -0.92 20.44 -13.83
N LEU A 75 -1.46 19.97 -12.70
CA LEU A 75 -2.38 18.83 -12.68
C LEU A 75 -3.67 19.14 -13.43
N VAL A 76 -4.26 20.32 -13.18
CA VAL A 76 -5.50 20.76 -13.83
C VAL A 76 -5.28 20.94 -15.33
N PHE A 77 -4.22 21.64 -15.72
CA PHE A 77 -3.83 21.83 -17.11
C PHE A 77 -3.64 20.50 -17.83
N ALA A 78 -2.77 19.63 -17.32
CA ALA A 78 -2.47 18.35 -17.95
C ALA A 78 -3.72 17.46 -18.06
N ARG A 79 -4.54 17.37 -17.01
CA ARG A 79 -5.80 16.61 -17.07
C ARG A 79 -6.74 17.13 -18.15
N THR A 80 -6.91 18.45 -18.25
CA THR A 80 -7.84 19.08 -19.20
C THR A 80 -7.49 18.74 -20.65
N HIS A 81 -6.20 18.70 -20.99
CA HIS A 81 -5.74 18.36 -22.34
C HIS A 81 -5.64 16.84 -22.58
N LEU A 82 -5.49 16.03 -21.53
CA LEU A 82 -5.43 14.56 -21.64
C LEU A 82 -6.82 13.90 -21.72
N GLU A 83 -7.85 14.47 -21.09
CA GLU A 83 -9.21 13.90 -21.08
C GLU A 83 -9.78 13.64 -22.48
N PRO A 84 -9.71 14.57 -23.45
CA PRO A 84 -10.22 14.34 -24.81
C PRO A 84 -9.53 13.16 -25.52
N ILE A 85 -8.25 12.89 -25.21
CA ILE A 85 -7.46 11.81 -25.82
C ILE A 85 -8.01 10.44 -25.42
N THR A 86 -8.70 10.33 -24.28
CA THR A 86 -9.28 9.06 -23.81
C THR A 86 -10.38 8.51 -24.72
N GLN A 87 -10.98 9.37 -25.55
CA GLN A 87 -12.04 9.05 -26.51
C GLN A 87 -11.50 8.62 -27.88
N LEU A 88 -10.19 8.68 -28.09
CA LEU A 88 -9.57 8.22 -29.33
C LEU A 88 -9.40 6.70 -29.29
N ASP A 89 -9.90 6.02 -30.31
CA ASP A 89 -9.75 4.57 -30.46
C ASP A 89 -8.36 4.20 -31.02
N ASP A 90 -7.87 3.01 -30.63
CA ASP A 90 -6.72 2.29 -31.22
C ASP A 90 -5.29 2.88 -31.08
N SER A 91 -5.08 3.92 -30.26
CA SER A 91 -3.71 4.37 -29.93
C SER A 91 -3.19 3.78 -28.61
N PRO A 92 -1.97 3.19 -28.57
CA PRO A 92 -1.28 2.84 -27.32
C PRO A 92 -1.26 3.97 -26.29
N TRP A 93 -1.17 5.21 -26.77
CA TRP A 93 -1.19 6.42 -25.95
C TRP A 93 -2.55 6.69 -25.32
N ALA A 94 -3.65 6.46 -26.04
CA ALA A 94 -4.99 6.62 -25.48
C ALA A 94 -5.25 5.65 -24.33
N SER A 95 -4.76 4.40 -24.46
CA SER A 95 -4.82 3.41 -23.37
C SER A 95 -3.99 3.84 -22.16
N GLN A 96 -2.77 4.35 -22.39
CA GLN A 96 -1.90 4.81 -21.31
C GLN A 96 -2.49 6.03 -20.59
N VAL A 97 -3.01 7.01 -21.34
CA VAL A 97 -3.66 8.20 -20.78
C VAL A 97 -4.89 7.81 -19.95
N ARG A 98 -5.73 6.91 -20.47
CA ARG A 98 -6.91 6.40 -19.75
C ARG A 98 -6.51 5.68 -18.45
N HIS A 99 -5.43 4.89 -18.48
CA HIS A 99 -4.91 4.24 -17.29
C HIS A 99 -4.40 5.24 -16.27
N SER A 100 -3.54 6.19 -16.65
CA SER A 100 -3.00 7.22 -15.76
C SER A 100 -4.07 8.12 -15.14
N LEU A 101 -5.05 8.58 -15.93
CA LEU A 101 -6.14 9.43 -15.41
C LEU A 101 -7.01 8.70 -14.37
N LYS A 102 -7.14 7.37 -14.49
CA LYS A 102 -7.84 6.53 -13.52
C LYS A 102 -6.96 6.17 -12.33
N TRP A 103 -5.71 5.82 -12.59
CA TRP A 103 -4.72 5.33 -11.64
C TRP A 103 -3.37 5.98 -11.90
N PRO A 104 -3.11 7.15 -11.30
CA PRO A 104 -1.79 7.77 -11.35
C PRO A 104 -0.74 6.82 -10.79
N ILE A 105 0.45 6.79 -11.38
CA ILE A 105 1.50 5.82 -11.04
C ILE A 105 1.88 5.91 -9.56
N LEU A 106 1.95 7.13 -9.00
CA LEU A 106 2.26 7.33 -7.57
C LEU A 106 1.20 6.71 -6.64
N LYS A 107 -0.05 6.59 -7.10
CA LYS A 107 -1.17 6.00 -6.33
C LYS A 107 -1.39 4.52 -6.65
N GLY A 108 -0.65 3.98 -7.62
CA GLY A 108 -0.75 2.58 -8.03
C GLY A 108 0.19 1.67 -7.25
N LEU A 109 -0.17 0.40 -7.12
CA LEU A 109 0.74 -0.62 -6.58
C LEU A 109 1.87 -0.86 -7.59
N PRO A 110 3.15 -0.72 -7.20
CA PRO A 110 4.21 -0.67 -8.20
C PRO A 110 4.40 -1.98 -9.00
N ILE A 111 3.98 -3.15 -8.49
CA ILE A 111 3.96 -4.41 -9.27
C ILE A 111 2.90 -4.38 -10.38
N ARG A 112 1.73 -3.80 -10.10
CA ARG A 112 0.64 -3.62 -11.07
C ARG A 112 1.07 -2.63 -12.15
N GLU A 113 1.64 -1.51 -11.74
CA GLU A 113 2.12 -0.47 -12.65
C GLU A 113 3.27 -0.97 -13.52
N SER A 114 4.19 -1.77 -12.96
CA SER A 114 5.28 -2.39 -13.73
C SER A 114 4.77 -3.33 -14.81
N ARG A 115 3.77 -4.17 -14.49
CA ARG A 115 3.14 -5.08 -15.46
C ARG A 115 2.45 -4.33 -16.59
N HIS A 116 1.72 -3.27 -16.24
CA HIS A 116 1.06 -2.41 -17.23
C HIS A 116 2.10 -1.71 -18.12
N PHE A 117 3.12 -1.11 -17.52
CA PHE A 117 4.17 -0.40 -18.25
C PHE A 117 4.96 -1.31 -19.21
N MET A 118 5.26 -2.55 -18.83
CA MET A 118 5.90 -3.51 -19.75
C MET A 118 5.09 -3.76 -21.02
N SER A 119 3.75 -3.75 -20.91
CA SER A 119 2.85 -3.95 -22.06
C SER A 119 2.86 -2.74 -22.99
N ILE A 120 2.92 -1.53 -22.43
CA ILE A 120 3.05 -0.28 -23.20
C ILE A 120 4.44 -0.19 -23.84
N TYR A 121 5.50 -0.41 -23.07
CA TYR A 121 6.88 -0.30 -23.53
C TYR A 121 7.17 -1.24 -24.70
N GLN A 122 6.56 -2.43 -24.71
CA GLN A 122 6.68 -3.38 -25.82
C GLN A 122 6.09 -2.84 -27.15
N GLN A 123 5.13 -1.92 -27.10
CA GLN A 123 4.48 -1.34 -28.28
C GLN A 123 5.24 -0.13 -28.83
N GLU A 124 6.21 0.42 -28.09
CA GLU A 124 6.99 1.55 -28.56
C GLU A 124 8.00 1.10 -29.63
N GLU A 125 8.02 1.75 -30.80
CA GLU A 125 8.97 1.41 -31.87
C GLU A 125 10.44 1.54 -31.43
N SER A 126 10.74 2.44 -30.49
CA SER A 126 12.08 2.73 -29.98
C SER A 126 12.47 1.92 -28.75
N HIS A 127 11.68 0.94 -28.33
CA HIS A 127 11.98 0.20 -27.09
C HIS A 127 13.27 -0.59 -27.20
N ASN A 128 13.99 -0.70 -26.09
CA ASN A 128 15.19 -1.51 -26.01
C ASN A 128 14.79 -2.95 -25.64
N GLU A 129 14.99 -3.87 -26.58
CA GLU A 129 14.64 -5.28 -26.40
C GLU A 129 15.33 -5.93 -25.19
N ALA A 130 16.59 -5.58 -24.92
CA ALA A 130 17.33 -6.12 -23.78
C ALA A 130 16.74 -5.65 -22.45
N ILE A 131 16.33 -4.38 -22.35
CA ILE A 131 15.66 -3.83 -21.17
C ILE A 131 14.29 -4.48 -20.97
N LEU A 132 13.48 -4.62 -22.03
CA LEU A 132 12.17 -5.28 -21.96
C LEU A 132 12.31 -6.74 -21.51
N LYS A 133 13.29 -7.47 -22.06
CA LYS A 133 13.58 -8.86 -21.68
C LYS A 133 14.00 -8.95 -20.23
N LEU A 134 14.90 -8.08 -19.77
CA LEU A 134 15.33 -8.03 -18.38
C LEU A 134 14.15 -7.75 -17.44
N GLY A 135 13.32 -6.75 -17.74
CA GLY A 135 12.15 -6.41 -16.94
C GLY A 135 11.15 -7.56 -16.81
N LYS A 136 10.88 -8.28 -17.91
CA LYS A 136 9.99 -9.47 -17.89
C LYS A 136 10.57 -10.61 -17.06
N LEU A 137 11.87 -10.87 -17.16
CA LEU A 137 12.53 -11.92 -16.39
C LEU A 137 12.53 -11.60 -14.89
N ASP A 138 12.88 -10.37 -14.53
CA ASP A 138 12.86 -9.88 -13.15
C ASP A 138 11.45 -9.96 -12.55
N PHE A 139 10.44 -9.47 -13.28
CA PHE A 139 9.04 -9.56 -12.86
C PHE A 139 8.60 -11.00 -12.59
N ASN A 140 8.92 -11.94 -13.50
CA ASN A 140 8.55 -13.34 -13.35
C ASN A 140 9.25 -13.99 -12.15
N LEU A 141 10.53 -13.66 -11.91
CA LEU A 141 11.29 -14.16 -10.77
C LEU A 141 10.69 -13.68 -9.45
N VAL A 142 10.43 -12.37 -9.35
CA VAL A 142 9.82 -11.75 -8.17
C VAL A 142 8.40 -12.30 -7.94
N GLN A 143 7.61 -12.47 -9.00
CA GLN A 143 6.29 -13.09 -8.91
C GLN A 143 6.36 -14.52 -8.39
N LYS A 144 7.34 -15.32 -8.79
CA LYS A 144 7.53 -16.69 -8.28
C LYS A 144 7.88 -16.71 -6.80
N LEU A 145 8.70 -15.77 -6.35
CA LEU A 145 8.99 -15.58 -4.94
C LEU A 145 7.72 -15.23 -4.15
N HIS A 146 6.90 -14.30 -4.64
CA HIS A 146 5.64 -13.94 -3.99
C HIS A 146 4.63 -15.10 -3.94
N GLN A 147 4.56 -15.91 -5.00
CA GLN A 147 3.75 -17.14 -5.01
C GLN A 147 4.22 -18.15 -3.96
N HIS A 148 5.53 -18.26 -3.74
CA HIS A 148 6.09 -19.11 -2.69
C HIS A 148 5.74 -18.59 -1.29
N GLU A 149 5.86 -17.30 -1.05
CA GLU A 149 5.45 -16.66 0.21
C GLU A 149 3.96 -16.87 0.50
N LEU A 150 3.10 -16.68 -0.51
CA LEU A 150 1.66 -16.95 -0.39
C LEU A 150 1.37 -18.40 -0.05
N ASN A 151 2.13 -19.36 -0.59
CA ASN A 151 1.96 -20.78 -0.25
C ASN A 151 2.27 -21.02 1.24
N ILE A 152 3.38 -20.47 1.73
CA ILE A 152 3.75 -20.55 3.16
C ILE A 152 2.64 -19.98 4.04
N LEU A 153 2.15 -18.79 3.70
CA LEU A 153 1.12 -18.08 4.45
C LEU A 153 -0.23 -18.78 4.41
N THR A 154 -0.64 -19.26 3.23
CA THR A 154 -1.89 -20.00 3.06
C THR A 154 -1.85 -21.30 3.87
N LYS A 155 -0.73 -22.02 3.82
CA LYS A 155 -0.55 -23.24 4.61
C LYS A 155 -0.60 -22.94 6.11
N TRP A 156 0.14 -21.93 6.58
CA TRP A 156 0.09 -21.48 7.97
C TRP A 156 -1.35 -21.15 8.41
N TRP A 157 -2.09 -20.40 7.59
CA TRP A 157 -3.48 -20.02 7.89
C TRP A 157 -4.43 -21.23 7.93
N MET A 158 -4.26 -22.19 7.01
CA MET A 158 -5.00 -23.44 7.01
C MET A 158 -4.69 -24.32 8.24
N ASP A 159 -3.42 -24.36 8.66
CA ASP A 159 -2.97 -25.13 9.83
C ASP A 159 -3.56 -24.58 11.15
N LEU A 160 -4.01 -23.32 11.18
CA LEU A 160 -4.75 -22.72 12.32
C LEU A 160 -6.22 -23.15 12.38
N ASP A 161 -6.76 -23.75 11.32
CA ASP A 161 -8.16 -24.17 11.21
C ASP A 161 -9.15 -23.08 11.64
N THR A 162 -8.93 -21.86 11.14
CA THR A 162 -9.74 -20.68 11.50
C THR A 162 -11.25 -20.83 11.25
N PRO A 163 -11.74 -21.59 10.25
CA PRO A 163 -13.18 -21.85 10.12
C PRO A 163 -13.78 -22.58 11.33
N THR A 164 -12.98 -23.38 12.05
CA THR A 164 -13.41 -24.11 13.23
C THR A 164 -13.09 -23.36 14.52
N THR A 165 -11.89 -22.78 14.62
CA THR A 165 -11.41 -22.11 15.83
C THR A 165 -11.93 -20.69 15.98
N LEU A 166 -12.19 -20.00 14.87
CA LEU A 166 -12.58 -18.59 14.77
C LEU A 166 -13.66 -18.40 13.68
N PRO A 167 -14.83 -19.07 13.77
CA PRO A 167 -15.83 -19.12 12.69
C PRO A 167 -16.46 -17.76 12.32
N PHE A 168 -16.33 -16.77 13.20
CA PHE A 168 -16.82 -15.40 13.00
C PHE A 168 -15.84 -14.54 12.19
N ALA A 169 -14.56 -14.94 12.10
CA ALA A 169 -13.51 -14.14 11.50
C ALA A 169 -13.57 -14.20 9.97
N ARG A 170 -13.27 -13.06 9.32
CA ARG A 170 -13.18 -12.97 7.87
C ARG A 170 -11.91 -13.68 7.38
N ASP A 171 -12.03 -14.49 6.33
CA ASP A 171 -10.86 -15.07 5.67
C ASP A 171 -10.21 -14.04 4.72
N ARG A 172 -9.08 -13.47 5.15
CA ARG A 172 -8.42 -12.33 4.48
C ARG A 172 -6.91 -12.50 4.26
N VAL A 173 -6.37 -13.72 4.39
CA VAL A 173 -4.90 -13.93 4.35
C VAL A 173 -4.26 -13.41 3.06
N ILE A 174 -4.97 -13.47 1.93
CA ILE A 174 -4.48 -12.97 0.64
C ILE A 174 -4.46 -11.44 0.61
N GLU A 175 -5.54 -10.79 1.08
CA GLU A 175 -5.63 -9.34 1.19
C GLU A 175 -4.60 -8.79 2.17
N CYS A 176 -4.40 -9.47 3.31
CA CYS A 176 -3.37 -9.14 4.30
C CYS A 176 -1.96 -9.23 3.72
N TYR A 177 -1.71 -10.10 2.73
CA TYR A 177 -0.43 -10.18 2.01
C TYR A 177 -0.25 -9.04 0.99
N MET A 178 -1.35 -8.58 0.39
CA MET A 178 -1.30 -7.51 -0.61
C MET A 178 -0.83 -6.16 -0.04
N TRP A 179 -1.11 -5.87 1.24
CA TRP A 179 -0.69 -4.64 1.89
C TRP A 179 0.84 -4.50 2.04
N PRO A 180 1.58 -5.44 2.67
CA PRO A 180 3.03 -5.36 2.74
C PRO A 180 3.70 -5.48 1.37
N LEU A 181 3.04 -6.15 0.40
CA LEU A 181 3.50 -6.16 -0.98
C LEU A 181 3.51 -4.75 -1.58
N GLY A 182 2.57 -3.86 -1.21
CA GLY A 182 2.57 -2.48 -1.69
C GLY A 182 3.80 -1.66 -1.26
N GLY A 183 4.27 -1.84 -0.03
CA GLY A 183 5.40 -1.09 0.54
C GLY A 183 6.77 -1.74 0.30
N PHE A 184 6.84 -3.07 0.28
CA PHE A 184 8.10 -3.81 0.35
C PHE A 184 8.20 -4.89 -0.74
N MET A 185 8.17 -4.54 -2.01
CA MET A 185 8.15 -5.54 -3.10
C MET A 185 9.45 -6.31 -3.31
N ARG A 186 10.58 -5.74 -2.91
CA ARG A 186 11.90 -6.27 -3.27
C ARG A 186 12.17 -7.63 -2.62
N PRO A 187 12.94 -8.53 -3.26
CA PRO A 187 13.22 -9.86 -2.73
C PRO A 187 13.81 -9.90 -1.31
N ASP A 188 14.59 -8.90 -0.91
CA ASP A 188 15.23 -8.83 0.41
C ASP A 188 14.24 -8.68 1.57
N TYR A 189 13.00 -8.27 1.31
CA TYR A 189 11.96 -8.14 2.33
C TYR A 189 11.07 -9.37 2.49
N THR A 190 11.46 -10.53 1.93
CA THR A 190 10.69 -11.80 1.99
C THR A 190 10.20 -12.13 3.39
N THR A 191 11.12 -12.23 4.35
CA THR A 191 10.78 -12.56 5.74
C THR A 191 9.88 -11.51 6.38
N GLY A 192 10.15 -10.23 6.13
CA GLY A 192 9.33 -9.13 6.62
C GLY A 192 7.89 -9.22 6.09
N ARG A 193 7.69 -9.49 4.79
CA ARG A 193 6.35 -9.66 4.22
C ARG A 193 5.59 -10.81 4.88
N ILE A 194 6.24 -11.95 5.12
CA ILE A 194 5.62 -13.10 5.78
C ILE A 194 5.16 -12.71 7.20
N PHE A 195 6.04 -12.13 8.00
CA PHE A 195 5.71 -11.76 9.39
C PHE A 195 4.65 -10.67 9.48
N VAL A 196 4.78 -9.61 8.68
CA VAL A 196 3.78 -8.53 8.62
C VAL A 196 2.42 -9.10 8.21
N THR A 197 2.37 -10.02 7.24
CA THR A 197 1.12 -10.66 6.84
C THR A 197 0.50 -11.48 7.97
N LYS A 198 1.29 -12.28 8.69
CA LYS A 198 0.80 -13.05 9.85
C LYS A 198 0.20 -12.14 10.92
N ILE A 199 0.92 -11.08 11.29
CA ILE A 199 0.43 -10.08 12.26
C ILE A 199 -0.84 -9.41 11.75
N THR A 200 -0.86 -9.01 10.48
CA THR A 200 -2.00 -8.32 9.87
C THR A 200 -3.26 -9.20 9.86
N ALA A 201 -3.13 -10.49 9.55
CA ALA A 201 -4.23 -11.45 9.59
C ALA A 201 -4.77 -11.64 11.02
N LEU A 202 -3.88 -11.72 12.01
CA LEU A 202 -4.28 -11.80 13.42
C LEU A 202 -4.96 -10.51 13.90
N VAL A 203 -4.43 -9.34 13.56
CA VAL A 203 -5.04 -8.04 13.87
C VAL A 203 -6.41 -7.90 13.20
N SER A 204 -6.56 -8.34 11.95
CA SER A 204 -7.88 -8.37 11.28
C SER A 204 -8.87 -9.30 11.97
N THR A 205 -8.38 -10.37 12.62
CA THR A 205 -9.24 -11.26 13.40
C THR A 205 -9.59 -10.65 14.75
N LEU A 206 -8.67 -9.90 15.37
CA LEU A 206 -8.94 -9.13 16.58
C LEU A 206 -9.98 -8.04 16.32
N ASP A 207 -9.90 -7.35 15.18
CA ASP A 207 -10.93 -6.41 14.70
C ASP A 207 -12.32 -7.09 14.67
N ASP A 208 -12.42 -8.31 14.13
CA ASP A 208 -13.68 -9.08 14.14
C ASP A 208 -14.14 -9.47 15.55
N ILE A 209 -13.20 -9.73 16.48
CA ILE A 209 -13.52 -9.99 17.88
C ILE A 209 -14.20 -8.75 18.49
N PHE A 210 -13.66 -7.55 18.27
CA PHE A 210 -14.17 -6.31 18.86
C PHE A 210 -15.44 -5.80 18.17
N ASP A 211 -15.55 -5.94 16.85
CA ASP A 211 -16.65 -5.35 16.07
C ASP A 211 -17.92 -6.21 16.04
N VAL A 212 -17.79 -7.54 15.99
CA VAL A 212 -18.94 -8.41 15.69
C VAL A 212 -19.12 -9.61 16.62
N HIS A 213 -18.14 -9.96 17.46
CA HIS A 213 -18.21 -11.21 18.23
C HIS A 213 -18.23 -11.02 19.75
N GLY A 214 -17.27 -10.30 20.32
CA GLY A 214 -17.04 -10.21 21.75
C GLY A 214 -18.13 -9.42 22.48
N THR A 215 -18.51 -9.91 23.65
CA THR A 215 -19.35 -9.14 24.58
C THR A 215 -18.52 -8.11 25.33
N ILE A 216 -19.15 -7.03 25.84
CA ILE A 216 -18.44 -5.95 26.54
C ILE A 216 -17.57 -6.50 27.69
N ASP A 217 -18.10 -7.41 28.50
CA ASP A 217 -17.38 -8.02 29.62
C ASP A 217 -16.15 -8.84 29.17
N GLU A 218 -16.28 -9.55 28.03
CA GLU A 218 -15.16 -10.27 27.42
C GLU A 218 -14.11 -9.30 26.87
N LEU A 219 -14.55 -8.23 26.18
CA LEU A 219 -13.65 -7.23 25.60
C LEU A 219 -12.85 -6.49 26.68
N GLU A 220 -13.46 -6.11 27.80
CA GLU A 220 -12.74 -5.52 28.93
C GLU A 220 -11.66 -6.46 29.49
N SER A 221 -11.95 -7.76 29.56
CA SER A 221 -11.01 -8.78 30.04
C SER A 221 -9.89 -9.02 29.04
N ILE A 222 -10.22 -9.06 27.75
CA ILE A 222 -9.29 -9.18 26.62
C ILE A 222 -8.31 -8.00 26.62
N THR A 223 -8.79 -6.78 26.80
CA THR A 223 -7.94 -5.59 26.80
C THR A 223 -6.91 -5.63 27.92
N LYS A 224 -7.32 -6.00 29.13
CA LYS A 224 -6.38 -6.13 30.25
C LYS A 224 -5.28 -7.16 29.97
N VAL A 225 -5.61 -8.26 29.28
CA VAL A 225 -4.63 -9.28 28.89
C VAL A 225 -3.70 -8.78 27.80
N MET A 226 -4.21 -8.04 26.82
CA MET A 226 -3.42 -7.46 25.74
C MET A 226 -2.45 -6.38 26.24
N GLU A 227 -2.89 -5.48 27.13
CA GLU A 227 -2.05 -4.46 27.76
C GLU A 227 -0.91 -5.08 28.58
N ARG A 228 -1.19 -6.17 29.31
CA ARG A 228 -0.18 -6.91 30.05
C ARG A 228 0.68 -7.81 29.18
N TRP A 229 0.21 -8.14 27.98
CA TRP A 229 0.80 -9.12 27.08
C TRP A 229 1.00 -10.52 27.72
N GLU A 230 0.12 -10.91 28.64
CA GLU A 230 0.20 -12.18 29.37
C GLU A 230 -1.19 -12.64 29.87
N ILE A 231 -1.45 -13.95 29.76
CA ILE A 231 -2.62 -14.61 30.37
C ILE A 231 -2.21 -15.18 31.74
N THR A 232 -2.98 -14.85 32.77
CA THR A 232 -2.83 -15.35 34.13
C THR A 232 -3.94 -16.33 34.50
N ASP A 233 -3.75 -17.07 35.60
CA ASP A 233 -4.76 -18.03 36.10
C ASP A 233 -6.07 -17.36 36.57
N GLU A 234 -6.03 -16.06 36.85
CA GLU A 234 -7.19 -15.26 37.27
C GLU A 234 -8.05 -14.80 36.06
N ASP A 235 -7.51 -14.89 34.84
CA ASP A 235 -8.18 -14.37 33.65
C ASP A 235 -9.27 -15.32 33.13
N VAL A 236 -10.51 -14.86 33.24
CA VAL A 236 -11.69 -15.53 32.66
C VAL A 236 -11.85 -15.09 31.21
N LEU A 237 -11.18 -15.80 30.30
CA LEU A 237 -11.21 -15.53 28.86
C LEU A 237 -11.91 -16.63 28.07
N PRO A 238 -12.61 -16.28 26.97
CA PRO A 238 -13.22 -17.26 26.09
C PRO A 238 -12.15 -18.08 25.34
N SER A 239 -12.51 -19.32 24.98
CA SER A 239 -11.59 -20.27 24.34
C SER A 239 -11.03 -19.78 23.01
N TYR A 240 -11.85 -19.07 22.21
CA TYR A 240 -11.43 -18.48 20.94
C TYR A 240 -10.31 -17.46 21.13
N PHE A 241 -10.40 -16.61 22.17
CA PHE A 241 -9.39 -15.59 22.42
C PHE A 241 -8.10 -16.21 22.94
N LYS A 242 -8.18 -17.21 23.83
CA LYS A 242 -6.99 -17.96 24.28
C LYS A 242 -6.25 -18.58 23.10
N PHE A 243 -6.97 -19.15 22.14
CA PHE A 243 -6.39 -19.69 20.91
C PHE A 243 -5.72 -18.58 20.06
N TRP A 244 -6.43 -17.47 19.84
CA TRP A 244 -5.92 -16.34 19.07
C TRP A 244 -4.67 -15.73 19.71
N PHE A 245 -4.69 -15.48 21.02
CA PHE A 245 -3.58 -14.87 21.75
C PHE A 245 -2.35 -15.77 21.78
N LYS A 246 -2.53 -17.07 21.98
CA LYS A 246 -1.43 -18.03 21.85
C LYS A 246 -0.81 -17.99 20.45
N THR A 247 -1.64 -17.95 19.41
CA THR A 247 -1.16 -17.85 18.03
C THR A 247 -0.36 -16.56 17.80
N LEU A 248 -0.79 -15.44 18.39
CA LEU A 248 -0.03 -14.19 18.37
C LEU A 248 1.34 -14.35 19.03
N LEU A 249 1.40 -14.92 20.23
CA LEU A 249 2.65 -15.15 20.95
C LEU A 249 3.61 -16.06 20.16
N ASP A 250 3.10 -17.13 19.55
CA ASP A 250 3.90 -18.04 18.72
C ASP A 250 4.51 -17.29 17.52
N VAL A 251 3.76 -16.40 16.86
CA VAL A 251 4.26 -15.55 15.77
C VAL A 251 5.31 -14.56 16.28
N PHE A 252 5.10 -13.91 17.42
CA PHE A 252 6.08 -12.99 18.01
C PHE A 252 7.38 -13.71 18.40
N ALA A 253 7.30 -14.93 18.91
CA ALA A 253 8.46 -15.76 19.20
C ALA A 253 9.25 -16.13 17.92
N GLU A 254 8.56 -16.45 16.82
CA GLU A 254 9.21 -16.65 15.51
C GLU A 254 9.97 -15.41 15.04
N ILE A 255 9.37 -14.22 15.19
CA ILE A 255 9.98 -12.95 14.81
C ILE A 255 11.19 -12.67 15.69
N GLU A 256 11.05 -12.78 17.01
CA GLU A 256 12.14 -12.56 17.97
C GLU A 256 13.34 -13.46 17.67
N ALA A 257 13.09 -14.75 17.41
CA ALA A 257 14.14 -15.70 17.03
C ALA A 257 14.83 -15.34 15.70
N HIS A 258 14.13 -14.65 14.79
CA HIS A 258 14.70 -14.15 13.55
C HIS A 258 15.54 -12.88 13.78
N VAL A 259 14.97 -11.85 14.40
CA VAL A 259 15.61 -10.54 14.56
C VAL A 259 16.78 -10.57 15.56
N SER A 260 16.74 -11.48 16.53
CA SER A 260 17.84 -11.65 17.49
C SER A 260 19.12 -12.16 16.82
N LYS A 261 19.01 -12.97 15.75
CA LYS A 261 20.17 -13.39 14.95
C LYS A 261 20.84 -12.23 14.21
N GLU A 262 20.11 -11.14 14.02
CA GLU A 262 20.57 -9.94 13.32
C GLU A 262 20.91 -8.79 14.27
N GLY A 263 20.82 -9.01 15.60
CA GLY A 263 21.07 -7.99 16.61
C GLY A 263 19.99 -6.89 16.65
N ARG A 264 18.77 -7.18 16.19
CA ARG A 264 17.67 -6.21 16.05
C ARG A 264 16.55 -6.38 17.09
N SER A 265 16.78 -7.10 18.18
CA SER A 265 15.73 -7.46 19.16
C SER A 265 14.93 -6.28 19.73
N LEU A 266 15.51 -5.08 19.78
CA LEU A 266 14.81 -3.85 20.19
C LEU A 266 13.56 -3.55 19.34
N CYS A 267 13.48 -4.03 18.09
CA CYS A 267 12.29 -3.82 17.25
C CYS A 267 11.05 -4.56 17.77
N MET A 268 11.21 -5.55 18.65
CA MET A 268 10.10 -6.30 19.24
C MET A 268 9.24 -5.44 20.16
N GLU A 269 9.86 -4.58 20.97
CA GLU A 269 9.16 -3.66 21.87
C GLU A 269 8.22 -2.74 21.08
N TYR A 270 8.71 -2.14 20.00
CA TYR A 270 7.91 -1.29 19.11
C TYR A 270 6.79 -2.07 18.40
N ALA A 271 7.04 -3.32 18.00
CA ALA A 271 6.03 -4.14 17.35
C ALA A 271 4.90 -4.53 18.31
N MET A 272 5.23 -4.87 19.56
CA MET A 272 4.25 -5.16 20.62
C MET A 272 3.42 -3.92 20.93
N GLU A 273 4.08 -2.78 21.15
CA GLU A 273 3.41 -1.50 21.43
C GLU A 273 2.46 -1.09 20.28
N ALA A 274 2.84 -1.32 19.03
CA ALA A 274 1.98 -1.05 17.88
C ALA A 274 0.70 -1.90 17.89
N VAL A 275 0.78 -3.18 18.27
CA VAL A 275 -0.39 -4.07 18.37
C VAL A 275 -1.31 -3.63 19.52
N ILE A 276 -0.74 -3.33 20.68
CA ILE A 276 -1.48 -2.82 21.85
C ILE A 276 -2.21 -1.51 21.48
N ASN A 277 -1.53 -0.59 20.79
CA ASN A 277 -2.13 0.68 20.39
C ASN A 277 -3.28 0.51 19.39
N ILE A 278 -3.21 -0.47 18.49
CA ILE A 278 -4.33 -0.79 17.59
C ILE A 278 -5.54 -1.24 18.41
N GLU A 279 -5.32 -2.09 19.41
CA GLU A 279 -6.37 -2.65 20.26
C GLU A 279 -7.04 -1.60 21.15
N ILE A 280 -6.28 -0.68 21.77
CA ILE A 280 -6.85 0.46 22.51
C ILE A 280 -7.77 1.30 21.62
N ASN A 281 -7.42 1.49 20.34
CA ASN A 281 -8.28 2.20 19.39
C ASN A 281 -9.55 1.41 19.05
N CYS A 282 -9.47 0.09 18.88
CA CYS A 282 -10.64 -0.77 18.66
C CYS A 282 -11.62 -0.73 19.84
N LEU A 283 -11.14 -0.78 21.08
CA LEU A 283 -12.00 -0.67 22.27
C LEU A 283 -12.70 0.69 22.36
N ASN A 284 -11.96 1.78 22.14
CA ASN A 284 -12.53 3.13 22.15
C ASN A 284 -13.64 3.28 21.09
N ASN A 285 -13.42 2.74 19.88
CA ASN A 285 -14.43 2.76 18.83
C ASN A 285 -15.66 1.90 19.18
N SER A 286 -15.44 0.69 19.70
CA SER A 286 -16.52 -0.23 20.11
C SER A 286 -17.37 0.35 21.25
N SER A 287 -16.73 0.98 22.23
CA SER A 287 -17.40 1.67 23.33
C SER A 287 -18.24 2.84 22.84
N VAL A 288 -17.72 3.63 21.90
CA VAL A 288 -18.46 4.76 21.29
C VAL A 288 -19.63 4.26 20.44
N LEU A 289 -19.46 3.18 19.66
CA LEU A 289 -20.54 2.55 18.89
C LEU A 289 -21.65 2.01 19.79
N ASN A 290 -21.30 1.43 20.95
CA ASN A 290 -22.26 0.96 21.94
C ASN A 290 -23.02 2.09 22.64
N ILE A 291 -22.36 3.22 22.94
CA ILE A 291 -23.04 4.42 23.49
C ILE A 291 -24.04 4.96 22.45
N LEU A 292 -23.62 5.10 21.19
CA LEU A 292 -24.47 5.62 20.13
C LEU A 292 -25.67 4.71 19.83
N THR A 293 -25.49 3.39 19.89
CA THR A 293 -26.60 2.43 19.71
C THR A 293 -27.52 2.39 20.93
N TYR A 294 -26.99 2.48 22.15
CA TYR A 294 -27.79 2.57 23.38
C TYR A 294 -28.65 3.85 23.43
N ASP A 295 -28.09 5.00 23.06
CA ASP A 295 -28.82 6.27 22.98
C ASP A 295 -29.84 6.28 21.81
N ALA A 296 -29.50 5.65 20.68
CA ALA A 296 -30.42 5.50 19.55
C ALA A 296 -31.60 4.58 19.87
N ILE A 297 -31.39 3.50 20.64
CA ILE A 297 -32.46 2.60 21.08
C ILE A 297 -33.36 3.27 22.12
N ASN A 298 -32.79 4.04 23.06
CA ASN A 298 -33.56 4.73 24.10
C ASN A 298 -34.29 5.99 23.62
N SER A 299 -33.84 6.62 22.52
CA SER A 299 -34.53 7.76 21.90
C SER A 299 -35.70 7.36 21.00
N VAL A 300 -35.77 6.09 20.58
CA VAL A 300 -36.93 5.52 19.87
C VAL A 300 -37.94 4.88 20.85
N ALA A 301 -37.51 4.61 22.09
CA ALA A 301 -38.35 4.01 23.14
C ALA A 301 -39.06 5.02 24.06
N ASN A 302 -38.87 6.34 23.87
CA ASN A 302 -39.57 7.43 24.55
C ASN A 302 -40.30 8.33 23.54
#